data_AF-A0A847Q2G0-F1
#
_entry.id   AF-A0A847Q2G0-F1
#
_cell.length_a   1.000
_cell.length_b   1.000
_cell.length_c   1.000
_cell.angle_alpha   90.00
_cell.angle_beta   90.00
_cell.angle_gamma   90.00
#
_symmetry.space_group_name_H-M   'P 1'
#
loop_
_entity.id
_entity.type
_entity.pdbx_description
1 polymer ?
#
loop_
_entity_poly.entity_id
_entity_poly.type
_entity_poly.pdbx_seq_one_letter_code
_entity_poly.pdbx_strand_id
1 'polypeptide(L)' 'MTLLGLSWRIEYLRPPGGRSGRPRGRPVLYSFWHGRQLPLIFTHRREGVTVLVSSHRDGEYVARVLEAMGFPTIRGSTT' A
#
# COMPACT_ATOMS: atom_id res chain seq x y z
N MET A 1 -10.83 6.79 -4.11
CA MET A 1 -9.52 7.48 -4.25
C MET A 1 -9.04 7.72 -5.70
N THR A 2 -9.86 7.49 -6.73
CA THR A 2 -9.39 7.67 -8.12
C THR A 2 -9.20 9.13 -8.50
N LEU A 3 -10.13 10.02 -8.14
CA LEU A 3 -10.06 11.45 -8.50
C LEU A 3 -8.85 12.17 -7.88
N LEU A 4 -8.55 11.90 -6.60
CA LEU A 4 -7.37 12.46 -5.93
C LEU A 4 -6.06 12.00 -6.56
N GLY A 5 -5.97 10.72 -6.94
CA GLY A 5 -4.75 10.22 -7.57
C GLY A 5 -4.54 10.73 -8.99
N LEU A 6 -5.61 11.11 -9.71
CA LEU A 6 -5.50 11.71 -11.05
C LEU A 6 -4.85 13.09 -11.03
N SER A 7 -4.91 13.83 -9.92
CA SER A 7 -4.22 15.12 -9.80
C SER A 7 -2.76 15.00 -9.37
N TRP A 8 -2.29 13.79 -9.04
CA TRP A 8 -0.92 13.59 -8.59
C TRP A 8 0.05 13.43 -9.76
N ARG A 9 1.20 14.11 -9.65
CA ARG A 9 2.38 13.84 -10.48
C ARG A 9 3.26 12.85 -9.73
N ILE A 10 3.50 11.69 -10.34
CA ILE A 10 4.19 10.57 -9.70
C ILE A 10 5.46 10.29 -10.47
N GLU A 11 6.59 10.47 -9.79
CA GLU A 11 7.90 10.11 -10.30
C GLU A 11 8.44 8.92 -9.50
N TYR A 12 8.92 7.90 -10.21
CA TYR A 12 9.54 6.74 -9.59
C TYR A 12 11.05 6.92 -9.61
N LEU A 13 11.62 7.28 -8.47
CA LEU A 13 13.07 7.34 -8.28
C LEU A 13 13.62 5.91 -8.28
N ARG A 14 14.06 5.49 -9.46
CA ARG A 14 14.45 4.14 -9.91
C ARG A 14 15.08 3.24 -8.82
N PRO A 15 14.33 2.28 -8.25
CA PRO A 15 14.90 1.08 -7.65
C PRO A 15 15.22 0.06 -8.76
N PRO A 16 16.27 -0.76 -8.65
CA PRO A 16 16.48 -1.87 -9.57
C PRO A 16 15.30 -2.85 -9.49
N GLY A 17 14.43 -2.93 -10.52
CA GLY A 17 13.31 -3.88 -10.54
C GLY A 17 12.01 -3.46 -11.24
N GLY A 18 11.79 -2.18 -11.57
CA GLY A 18 10.58 -1.69 -12.25
C GLY A 18 9.70 -0.77 -11.40
N ARG A 19 8.45 -0.49 -11.83
CA ARG A 19 7.54 0.49 -11.20
C ARG A 19 7.22 0.21 -9.74
N SER A 20 7.10 -1.05 -9.37
CA SER A 20 6.84 -1.49 -7.99
C SER A 20 8.12 -1.69 -7.18
N GLY A 21 9.30 -1.46 -7.77
CA GLY A 21 10.58 -1.78 -7.12
C GLY A 21 10.75 -3.27 -6.79
N ARG A 22 9.93 -4.16 -7.37
CA ARG A 22 9.98 -5.62 -7.15
C ARG A 22 10.84 -6.28 -8.23
N PRO A 23 12.08 -6.70 -7.93
CA PRO A 23 12.86 -7.51 -8.86
C PRO A 23 12.08 -8.80 -9.17
N ARG A 24 12.10 -9.26 -10.42
CA ARG A 24 11.40 -10.48 -10.84
C ARG A 24 11.71 -11.64 -9.86
N GLY A 25 10.67 -12.22 -9.28
CA GLY A 25 10.76 -13.39 -8.41
C GLY A 25 11.24 -13.14 -6.98
N ARG A 26 11.41 -11.88 -6.54
CA ARG A 26 11.84 -11.60 -5.15
C ARG A 26 10.72 -10.99 -4.29
N PRO A 27 10.59 -11.40 -3.02
CA PRO A 27 9.74 -10.71 -2.07
C PRO A 27 10.31 -9.32 -1.76
N VAL A 28 9.43 -8.35 -1.51
CA VAL A 28 9.80 -6.98 -1.14
C VAL A 28 8.94 -6.53 0.04
N LEU A 29 9.52 -5.69 0.89
CA LEU A 29 8.82 -5.02 1.98
C LEU A 29 8.72 -3.53 1.66
N TYR A 30 7.50 -3.01 1.61
CA TYR A 30 7.27 -1.58 1.53
C TYR A 30 7.18 -1.01 2.93
N SER A 31 7.94 0.05 3.20
CA SER A 31 7.87 0.81 4.44
C SER A 31 7.71 2.30 4.12
N PHE A 32 6.95 3.00 4.97
CA PHE A 32 6.69 4.42 4.80
C PHE A 32 6.35 5.06 6.14
N TRP A 33 6.58 6.36 6.22
CA TRP A 33 6.24 7.17 7.38
C TRP A 33 4.73 7.43 7.46
N HIS A 34 4.20 7.55 8.68
CA HIS A 34 2.81 7.93 8.88
C HIS A 34 2.43 9.21 8.11
N GLY A 35 1.18 9.27 7.63
CA GLY A 35 0.70 10.34 6.77
C GLY A 35 1.07 10.20 5.28
N ARG A 36 1.79 9.15 4.88
CA ARG A 36 2.15 8.90 3.46
C ARG A 36 1.38 7.74 2.80
N GLN A 37 0.30 7.28 3.43
CA GLN A 37 -0.48 6.14 2.96
C GLN A 37 -1.16 6.39 1.60
N LEU A 38 -1.73 7.59 1.41
CA LEU A 38 -2.59 7.87 0.26
C LEU A 38 -1.87 7.68 -1.10
N PRO A 39 -0.66 8.24 -1.33
CA PRO A 39 0.17 7.93 -2.51
C PRO A 39 0.33 6.44 -2.79
N LEU A 40 0.62 5.66 -1.75
CA LEU A 40 0.92 4.23 -1.88
C LEU A 40 -0.34 3.42 -2.18
N ILE A 41 -1.45 3.73 -1.52
CA ILE A 41 -2.75 3.10 -1.78
C ILE A 41 -3.17 3.33 -3.24
N PHE A 42 -2.88 4.51 -3.82
CA PHE A 42 -3.21 4.76 -5.22
C PHE A 42 -2.26 4.06 -6.20
N THR A 43 -0.96 4.06 -5.91
CA THR A 43 0.08 3.60 -6.85
C THR A 43 0.27 2.09 -6.87
N HIS A 44 0.06 1.40 -5.76
CA HIS A 44 0.36 -0.04 -5.59
C HIS A 44 -0.90 -0.92 -5.48
N ARG A 45 -2.09 -0.34 -5.73
CA ARG A 45 -3.35 -1.08 -5.72
C ARG A 45 -3.36 -2.17 -6.79
N ARG A 46 -3.94 -3.32 -6.45
CA ARG A 46 -4.09 -4.47 -7.37
C ARG A 46 -2.75 -5.05 -7.87
N GLU A 47 -1.64 -4.79 -7.19
CA GLU A 47 -0.33 -5.39 -7.49
C GLU A 47 -0.04 -6.67 -6.66
N GLY A 48 -1.02 -7.14 -5.89
CA GLY A 48 -0.85 -8.27 -4.97
C GLY A 48 0.02 -7.94 -3.75
N VAL A 49 0.02 -6.68 -3.33
CA VAL A 49 0.69 -6.23 -2.10
C VAL A 49 -0.26 -6.47 -0.92
N THR A 50 0.19 -7.24 0.06
CA THR A 50 -0.55 -7.47 1.31
C THR A 50 -0.16 -6.44 2.36
N VAL A 51 -1.15 -5.82 3.00
CA VAL A 51 -0.92 -4.75 3.99
C VAL A 51 -1.18 -5.28 5.40
N LEU A 52 -0.23 -5.07 6.31
CA LEU A 52 -0.42 -5.31 7.74
C LEU A 52 -1.23 -4.18 8.37
N VAL A 53 -2.33 -4.52 9.04
CA VAL A 53 -3.24 -3.58 9.68
C VAL A 53 -3.43 -3.98 11.14
N SER A 54 -3.48 -3.01 12.05
CA SER A 54 -3.67 -3.25 13.48
C SER A 54 -4.92 -4.10 13.77
N SER A 55 -4.83 -4.93 14.82
CA SER A 55 -5.99 -5.68 15.33
C SER A 55 -6.95 -4.83 16.17
N HIS A 56 -6.61 -3.56 16.45
CA HIS A 56 -7.51 -2.62 17.12
C HIS A 56 -8.74 -2.28 16.27
N ARG A 57 -9.77 -1.73 16.92
CA ARG A 57 -11.08 -1.42 16.31
C ARG A 57 -10.98 -0.39 15.20
N ASP A 58 -10.12 0.60 15.34
CA ASP A 58 -9.83 1.61 14.32
C ASP A 58 -9.17 1.01 13.06
N GLY A 59 -8.35 -0.04 13.24
CA GLY A 59 -7.76 -0.82 12.16
C GLY A 59 -8.79 -1.44 11.20
N GLU A 60 -10.00 -1.74 11.68
CA GLU A 60 -11.08 -2.28 10.84
C GLU A 60 -11.49 -1.30 9.74
N TYR A 61 -11.58 -0.01 10.06
CA TYR A 61 -11.93 1.02 9.07
C TYR A 61 -10.85 1.11 7.98
N VAL A 62 -9.59 1.06 8.39
CA VAL A 62 -8.45 1.08 7.46
C VAL A 62 -8.45 -0.17 6.58
N ALA A 63 -8.68 -1.36 7.17
CA ALA A 63 -8.72 -2.63 6.44
C ALA A 63 -9.79 -2.60 5.33
N ARG A 64 -11.02 -2.18 5.66
CA ARG A 64 -12.11 -2.09 4.67
C ARG A 64 -11.80 -1.14 3.52
N VAL A 65 -11.18 0.01 3.82
CA VAL A 65 -10.76 0.97 2.78
C VAL A 65 -9.69 0.36 1.87
N LEU A 66 -8.71 -0.34 2.45
CA LEU A 66 -7.64 -1.00 1.68
C LEU A 66 -8.19 -2.13 0.79
N GLU A 67 -9.10 -2.94 1.32
CA GLU A 67 -9.77 -4.02 0.57
C GLU A 67 -10.59 -3.49 -0.60
N ALA A 68 -11.40 -2.45 -0.36
CA ALA A 68 -12.15 -1.78 -1.43
C ALA A 68 -11.22 -1.15 -2.49
N MET A 69 -9.99 -0.82 -2.11
CA MET A 69 -8.96 -0.30 -3.01
C MET A 69 -8.15 -1.41 -3.72
N GLY A 70 -8.38 -2.69 -3.40
CA GLY A 70 -7.75 -3.84 -4.08
C GLY A 70 -6.48 -4.38 -3.42
N PHE A 71 -6.35 -4.20 -2.10
CA PHE A 71 -5.28 -4.79 -1.30
C PHE A 71 -5.82 -5.93 -0.42
N PRO A 72 -5.17 -7.10 -0.41
CA PRO A 72 -5.32 -8.05 0.69
C PRO A 72 -4.80 -7.43 2.00
N THR A 73 -5.46 -7.73 3.12
CA THR A 73 -5.02 -7.27 4.44
C THR A 73 -4.74 -8.46 5.37
N ILE A 74 -3.77 -8.29 6.27
CA ILE A 74 -3.51 -9.21 7.39
C ILE A 74 -3.61 -8.40 8.67
N ARG A 75 -4.26 -8.97 9.69
CA ARG A 75 -4.40 -8.36 11.00
C ARG A 75 -3.22 -8.72 11.90
N GLY A 76 -2.66 -7.72 12.57
CA GLY A 76 -1.61 -7.94 13.55
C GLY A 76 -1.26 -6.69 14.34
N SER A 77 -1.06 -6.87 15.63
CA SER A 77 -0.49 -5.89 16.56
C SER A 77 0.14 -6.65 17.71
N THR A 78 1.32 -6.22 18.16
CA THR A 78 1.89 -6.71 19.42
C THR A 78 1.34 -5.84 20.53
N THR A 79 0.79 -6.45 21.58
CA THR A 79 0.51 -5.75 22.84
C THR A 79 1.81 -5.56 23.61
#